data_AF-A0A2T8HM43-F1
#
_entry.id   AF-A0A2T8HM43-F1
#
_cell.length_a   1.000
_cell.length_b   1.000
_cell.length_c   1.000
_cell.angle_alpha   90.00
_cell.angle_beta   90.00
_cell.angle_gamma   90.00
#
_symmetry.space_group_name_H-M   'P 1'
#
loop_
_entity.id
_entity.type
_entity.pdbx_description
1 polymer ?
#
loop_
_entity_poly.entity_id
_entity_poly.type
_entity_poly.pdbx_seq_one_letter_code
_entity_poly.pdbx_strand_id
1 'polypeptide(L)'
;MKNILAVRSLYIVNIDTMKKQIKIDVASFYLSDFKELSWHIEGGSGSDTSTLEGQQSSEKAISQAVEKHLQQIGKSLPASDSLSDYEMSLAFSEDLTEQQKEDFTAAFNDSNTRDESY
;
A
#
# COMPACT_ATOMS: atom_id res chain seq x y z
N MET A 1 -36.87 37.18 24.20
CA MET A 1 -37.22 35.95 23.44
C MET A 1 -36.10 35.68 22.46
N LYS A 2 -35.68 34.41 22.39
CA LYS A 2 -34.57 33.88 21.59
C LYS A 2 -34.86 34.03 20.09
N ASN A 3 -33.85 34.38 19.30
CA ASN A 3 -33.74 33.95 17.89
C ASN A 3 -32.25 33.89 17.53
N ILE A 4 -31.65 32.73 17.81
CA ILE A 4 -30.33 32.37 17.30
C ILE A 4 -30.56 31.83 15.89
N LEU A 5 -30.20 32.63 14.89
CA LEU A 5 -30.18 32.19 13.50
C LEU A 5 -28.93 31.33 13.31
N ALA A 6 -29.06 30.03 13.57
CA ALA A 6 -28.05 29.05 13.21
C ALA A 6 -28.10 28.85 11.69
N VAL A 7 -27.33 29.66 10.96
CA VAL A 7 -27.07 29.40 9.54
C VAL A 7 -26.07 28.24 9.50
N ARG A 8 -26.59 27.04 9.25
CA ARG A 8 -25.81 25.82 9.05
C ARG A 8 -24.88 26.05 7.85
N SER A 9 -23.57 26.19 8.10
CA SER A 9 -22.55 26.02 7.05
C SER A 9 -22.65 24.61 6.51
N LEU A 10 -23.25 24.48 5.33
CA LEU A 10 -23.18 23.28 4.52
C LEU A 10 -21.76 23.22 3.95
N TYR A 11 -20.85 22.51 4.63
CA TYR A 11 -19.61 22.08 4.00
C TYR A 11 -19.97 21.01 2.98
N ILE A 12 -20.15 21.42 1.73
CA ILE A 12 -20.00 20.52 0.60
C ILE A 12 -18.51 20.18 0.60
N VAL A 13 -18.16 19.05 1.22
CA VAL A 13 -16.88 18.42 0.93
C VAL A 13 -16.97 18.05 -0.54
N ASN A 14 -16.20 18.75 -1.39
CA ASN A 14 -15.82 18.20 -2.67
C ASN A 14 -15.14 16.87 -2.34
N ILE A 15 -15.89 15.78 -2.48
CA ILE A 15 -15.32 14.45 -2.53
C ILE A 15 -14.70 14.40 -3.92
N ASP A 16 -13.54 15.05 -4.04
CA ASP A 16 -12.56 14.70 -5.05
C ASP A 16 -12.53 13.18 -5.07
N THR A 17 -12.84 12.62 -6.22
CA THR A 17 -12.70 11.22 -6.56
C THR A 17 -11.22 10.85 -6.46
N MET A 18 -10.68 10.82 -5.24
CA MET A 18 -9.38 10.27 -4.96
C MET A 18 -9.55 8.76 -5.05
N LYS A 19 -8.79 8.15 -5.95
CA LYS A 19 -8.67 6.69 -5.99
C LYS A 19 -8.36 6.20 -4.58
N LYS A 20 -8.95 5.07 -4.19
CA LYS A 20 -8.63 4.45 -2.89
C LYS A 20 -7.12 4.24 -2.85
N GLN A 21 -6.47 4.66 -1.77
CA GLN A 21 -5.01 4.53 -1.66
C GLN A 21 -4.66 3.30 -0.83
N ILE A 22 -3.72 2.46 -1.30
CA ILE A 22 -3.12 1.38 -0.50
C ILE A 22 -1.78 1.89 0.01
N LYS A 23 -1.67 2.06 1.32
CA LYS A 23 -0.41 2.33 2.00
C LYS A 23 0.28 1.03 2.37
N ILE A 24 1.49 0.87 1.89
CA ILE A 24 2.37 -0.26 2.17
C ILE A 24 3.38 0.17 3.23
N ASP A 25 3.42 -0.56 4.34
CA ASP A 25 4.44 -0.39 5.36
C ASP A 25 5.70 -1.17 4.97
N VAL A 26 6.71 -0.43 4.49
CA VAL A 26 7.98 -1.01 4.05
C VAL A 26 8.80 -1.53 5.22
N ALA A 27 8.60 -1.00 6.43
CA ALA A 27 9.38 -1.42 7.59
C ALA A 27 9.05 -2.88 7.96
N SER A 28 7.78 -3.29 7.88
CA SER A 28 7.38 -4.67 8.18
C SER A 28 8.11 -5.69 7.31
N PHE A 29 8.41 -5.33 6.06
CA PHE A 29 9.13 -6.17 5.10
C PHE A 29 10.55 -6.47 5.57
N TYR A 30 11.29 -5.45 5.99
CA TYR A 30 12.67 -5.63 6.46
C TYR A 30 12.73 -6.23 7.87
N LEU A 31 11.79 -5.89 8.75
CA LEU A 31 11.75 -6.41 10.13
C LEU A 31 11.41 -7.91 10.19
N SER A 32 10.71 -8.43 9.18
CA SER A 32 10.29 -9.83 9.10
C SER A 32 11.22 -10.71 8.24
N ASP A 33 12.40 -10.20 7.84
CA ASP A 33 13.26 -10.86 6.85
C ASP A 33 12.51 -11.21 5.55
N PHE A 34 11.74 -10.25 5.03
CA PHE A 34 10.96 -10.31 3.78
C PHE A 34 9.76 -11.27 3.80
N LYS A 35 9.32 -11.69 4.98
CA LYS A 35 8.19 -12.64 5.12
C LYS A 35 6.84 -11.97 5.21
N GLU A 36 6.79 -10.74 5.71
CA GLU A 36 5.56 -10.02 6.00
C GLU A 36 5.56 -8.63 5.39
N LEU A 37 4.52 -8.30 4.64
CA LEU A 37 4.27 -6.96 4.12
C LEU A 37 2.91 -6.47 4.60
N SER A 38 2.93 -5.51 5.53
CA SER A 38 1.73 -4.92 6.10
C SER A 38 1.21 -3.81 5.19
N TRP A 39 -0.10 -3.75 5.02
CA TRP A 39 -0.74 -2.77 4.15
C TRP A 39 -2.12 -2.38 4.67
N HIS A 40 -2.57 -1.19 4.28
CA HIS A 40 -3.91 -0.72 4.58
C HIS A 40 -4.45 0.22 3.51
N ILE A 41 -5.78 0.26 3.39
CA ILE A 41 -6.51 1.14 2.48
C ILE A 41 -6.83 2.43 3.23
N GLU A 42 -6.27 3.56 2.78
CA GLU A 42 -6.61 4.87 3.32
C GLU A 42 -8.06 5.24 3.06
N GLY A 43 -8.72 5.77 4.10
CA GLY A 43 -10.13 6.14 4.04
C GLY A 43 -11.10 4.95 3.99
N GLY A 44 -10.60 3.71 4.07
CA GLY A 44 -11.37 2.48 4.10
C GLY A 44 -11.18 1.69 5.40
N SER A 45 -11.82 0.52 5.46
CA SER A 45 -11.72 -0.43 6.58
C SER A 45 -10.90 -1.69 6.23
N GLY A 46 -10.14 -1.66 5.14
CA GLY A 46 -9.29 -2.77 4.74
C GLY A 46 -7.85 -2.57 5.21
N SER A 47 -7.37 -3.44 6.07
CA SER A 47 -5.97 -3.53 6.47
C SER A 47 -5.63 -4.99 6.68
N ASP A 48 -4.48 -5.43 6.20
CA ASP A 48 -4.05 -6.81 6.34
C ASP A 48 -2.52 -6.92 6.25
N THR A 49 -2.01 -8.12 6.51
CA THR A 49 -0.60 -8.45 6.37
C THR A 49 -0.45 -9.58 5.37
N SER A 50 0.25 -9.29 4.27
CA SER A 50 0.65 -10.27 3.27
C SER A 50 1.80 -11.10 3.82
N THR A 51 1.67 -12.44 3.83
CA THR A 51 2.65 -13.35 4.45
C THR A 51 3.13 -14.40 3.44
N LEU A 52 4.45 -14.51 3.28
CA LEU A 52 5.10 -15.50 2.41
C LEU A 52 5.75 -16.61 3.23
N GLU A 53 5.54 -17.86 2.78
CA GLU A 53 6.26 -19.01 3.34
C GLU A 53 7.60 -19.21 2.63
N GLY A 54 8.68 -19.25 3.41
CA GLY A 54 10.05 -19.52 2.93
C GLY A 54 11.07 -18.49 3.39
N GLN A 55 12.36 -18.81 3.27
CA GLN A 55 13.45 -17.85 3.43
C GLN A 55 13.79 -17.22 2.09
N GLN A 56 13.74 -15.90 2.01
CA GLN A 56 14.27 -15.12 0.90
C GLN A 56 15.50 -14.37 1.43
N SER A 57 16.68 -14.57 0.83
CA SER A 57 17.93 -13.98 1.37
C SER A 57 18.92 -13.59 0.26
N SER A 58 18.46 -12.76 -0.68
CA SER A 58 19.30 -12.08 -1.69
C SER A 58 18.56 -10.88 -2.29
N GLU A 59 19.25 -9.95 -2.96
CA GLU A 59 18.62 -8.81 -3.68
C GLU A 59 17.60 -9.28 -4.72
N LYS A 60 17.91 -10.33 -5.49
CA LYS A 60 16.96 -10.95 -6.41
C LYS A 60 15.73 -11.52 -5.68
N ALA A 61 15.89 -11.85 -4.40
CA ALA A 61 14.78 -12.28 -3.55
C ALA A 61 13.92 -11.10 -3.07
N ILE A 62 14.44 -9.86 -3.00
CA ILE A 62 13.64 -8.67 -2.66
C ILE A 62 12.61 -8.42 -3.76
N SER A 63 13.03 -8.31 -5.03
CA SER A 63 12.10 -8.11 -6.16
C SER A 63 11.04 -9.21 -6.24
N GLN A 64 11.44 -10.47 -6.07
CA GLN A 64 10.50 -11.60 -6.07
C GLN A 64 9.56 -11.62 -4.86
N ALA A 65 10.04 -11.22 -3.67
CA ALA A 65 9.22 -11.14 -2.47
C ALA A 65 8.19 -10.02 -2.61
N VAL A 66 8.61 -8.83 -3.06
CA VAL A 66 7.72 -7.70 -3.32
C VAL A 66 6.64 -8.08 -4.33
N GLU A 67 7.00 -8.66 -5.47
CA GLU A 67 6.02 -9.13 -6.48
C GLU A 67 4.99 -10.10 -5.88
N LYS A 68 5.44 -11.12 -5.14
CA LYS A 68 4.55 -12.10 -4.50
C LYS A 68 3.65 -11.45 -3.45
N HIS A 69 4.19 -10.51 -2.67
CA HIS A 69 3.40 -9.79 -1.68
C HIS A 69 2.31 -8.96 -2.34
N LEU A 70 2.63 -8.22 -3.42
CA LEU A 70 1.64 -7.46 -4.19
C LEU A 70 0.56 -8.39 -4.75
N GLN A 71 0.93 -9.54 -5.33
CA GLN A 71 -0.06 -10.53 -5.78
C GLN A 71 -0.97 -11.03 -4.66
N GLN A 72 -0.45 -11.22 -3.44
CA GLN A 72 -1.26 -11.58 -2.28
C GLN A 72 -2.18 -10.43 -1.85
N ILE A 73 -1.69 -9.19 -1.82
CA ILE A 73 -2.51 -8.00 -1.54
C ILE A 73 -3.67 -7.93 -2.52
N GLY A 74 -3.40 -8.06 -3.83
CA GLY A 74 -4.44 -8.05 -4.86
C GLY A 74 -5.49 -9.16 -4.69
N LYS A 75 -5.11 -10.34 -4.18
CA LYS A 75 -6.05 -11.42 -3.86
C LYS A 75 -6.87 -11.17 -2.59
N SER A 76 -6.33 -10.39 -1.65
CA SER A 76 -7.02 -9.99 -0.42
C SER A 76 -7.99 -8.83 -0.64
N LEU A 77 -7.91 -8.13 -1.77
CA LEU A 77 -8.89 -7.11 -2.15
C LEU A 77 -10.26 -7.74 -2.46
N PRO A 78 -11.36 -6.98 -2.33
CA PRO A 78 -12.68 -7.43 -2.77
C PRO A 78 -12.65 -7.89 -4.22
N ALA A 79 -13.38 -8.96 -4.57
CA ALA A 79 -13.35 -9.53 -5.93
C ALA A 79 -13.79 -8.58 -7.06
N SER A 80 -14.44 -7.46 -6.71
CA SER A 80 -14.80 -6.38 -7.63
C SER A 80 -13.67 -5.39 -7.92
N ASP A 81 -12.59 -5.44 -7.13
CA ASP A 81 -11.53 -4.45 -7.13
C ASP A 81 -10.20 -5.11 -7.52
N SER A 82 -9.41 -4.42 -8.34
CA SER A 82 -8.05 -4.80 -8.71
C SER A 82 -7.05 -3.83 -8.08
N LEU A 83 -5.79 -4.24 -7.92
CA LEU A 83 -4.71 -3.33 -7.49
C LEU A 83 -4.62 -2.07 -8.35
N SER A 84 -4.93 -2.16 -9.65
CA SER A 84 -4.93 -1.03 -10.59
C SER A 84 -5.99 0.04 -10.29
N ASP A 85 -7.03 -0.32 -9.53
CA ASP A 85 -8.06 0.61 -9.07
C ASP A 85 -7.59 1.43 -7.85
N TYR A 86 -6.49 1.02 -7.22
CA TYR A 86 -5.89 1.68 -6.09
C TYR A 86 -4.63 2.45 -6.50
N GLU A 87 -4.40 3.58 -5.84
CA GLU A 87 -3.10 4.24 -5.89
C GLU A 87 -2.25 3.72 -4.73
N MET A 88 -1.08 3.15 -5.04
CA MET A 88 -0.21 2.59 -4.00
C MET A 88 0.81 3.63 -3.53
N SER A 89 0.95 3.74 -2.21
CA SER A 89 1.90 4.64 -1.55
C SER A 89 2.80 3.86 -0.61
N LEU A 90 4.10 4.15 -0.64
CA LEU A 90 5.10 3.53 0.23
C LEU A 90 5.29 4.36 1.49
N ALA A 91 5.13 3.74 2.66
CA ALA A 91 5.44 4.31 3.95
C ALA A 91 6.77 3.76 4.46
N PHE A 92 7.75 4.64 4.65
CA PHE A 92 9.08 4.28 5.14
C PHE A 92 9.23 4.69 6.61
N SER A 93 9.72 3.77 7.46
CA SER A 93 10.17 4.12 8.81
C SER A 93 11.50 4.89 8.75
N GLU A 94 11.74 5.72 9.75
CA GLU A 94 13.03 6.38 9.98
C GLU A 94 14.15 5.37 10.29
N ASP A 95 13.79 4.17 10.75
CA ASP A 95 14.73 3.08 11.07
C ASP A 95 15.30 2.39 9.82
N LEU A 96 14.72 2.65 8.64
CA LEU A 96 15.22 2.10 7.38
C LEU A 96 16.39 2.93 6.84
N THR A 97 17.44 2.25 6.42
CA THR A 97 18.55 2.87 5.69
C THR A 97 18.09 3.36 4.32
N GLU A 98 18.75 4.38 3.77
CA GLU A 98 18.45 4.87 2.42
C GLU A 98 18.59 3.77 1.35
N GLN A 99 19.58 2.88 1.48
CA GLN A 99 19.74 1.74 0.58
C GLN A 99 18.52 0.82 0.59
N GLN A 100 17.97 0.50 1.78
CA GLN A 100 16.76 -0.33 1.88
C GLN A 100 15.55 0.36 1.24
N LYS A 101 15.41 1.68 1.41
CA LYS A 101 14.32 2.43 0.77
C LYS A 101 14.45 2.40 -0.75
N GLU A 102 15.66 2.58 -1.28
CA GLU A 102 15.95 2.50 -2.71
C GLU A 102 15.70 1.10 -3.27
N ASP A 103 16.22 0.05 -2.62
CA ASP A 103 16.06 -1.35 -3.05
C ASP A 103 14.58 -1.74 -3.12
N PHE A 104 13.79 -1.40 -2.09
CA PHE A 104 12.36 -1.68 -2.08
C PHE A 104 11.64 -0.90 -3.17
N THR A 105 11.94 0.39 -3.33
CA THR A 105 11.31 1.24 -4.34
C THR A 105 11.59 0.73 -5.74
N ALA A 106 12.83 0.31 -6.02
CA ALA A 106 13.22 -0.27 -7.30
C ALA A 106 12.46 -1.59 -7.56
N ALA A 107 12.39 -2.48 -6.57
CA ALA A 107 11.65 -3.74 -6.65
C ALA A 107 10.13 -3.53 -6.87
N PHE A 108 9.55 -2.56 -6.16
CA PHE A 108 8.14 -2.19 -6.27
C PHE A 108 7.82 -1.62 -7.66
N ASN A 109 8.67 -0.73 -8.18
CA ASN A 109 8.51 -0.18 -9.51
C ASN A 109 8.67 -1.24 -10.61
N ASP A 110 9.66 -2.13 -10.52
CA ASP A 110 9.83 -3.24 -11.49
C ASP A 110 8.58 -4.13 -11.55
N SER A 111 7.97 -4.39 -10.39
CA SER A 111 6.75 -5.20 -10.29
C SER A 111 5.55 -4.50 -10.94
N ASN A 112 5.38 -3.19 -10.75
CA ASN A 112 4.27 -2.43 -11.36
C ASN A 112 4.46 -2.20 -12.86
N THR A 113 5.69 -2.00 -13.34
CA THR A 113 5.96 -1.72 -14.75
C THR A 113 5.84 -2.97 -15.63
N ARG A 114 5.94 -4.17 -15.04
CA ARG A 114 5.78 -5.45 -15.75
C ARG A 114 4.35 -5.75 -16.19
N ASP A 115 3.34 -5.13 -15.58
CA ASP A 115 1.93 -5.31 -15.96
C ASP A 115 1.57 -4.54 -17.24
N GLU A 116 2.35 -3.53 -17.65
CA GLU A 116 2.05 -2.69 -18.82
C GLU A 116 2.60 -3.23 -20.16
N SER A 117 3.14 -4.45 -20.19
CA SER A 117 3.84 -5.01 -21.38
C SER A 117 3.09 -6.09 -22.17
N TYR A 118 1.75 -6.19 -22.08
CA TYR A 118 0.97 -7.19 -22.82
C TYR A 118 -0.19 -6.61 -23.64
#